data_AF-A0A2E9GVH7-F1
#
_entry.id   AF-A0A2E9GVH7-F1
#
_cell.length_a   1.000
_cell.length_b   1.000
_cell.length_c   1.000
_cell.angle_alpha   90.00
_cell.angle_beta   90.00
_cell.angle_gamma   90.00
#
_symmetry.space_group_name_H-M   'P 1'
#
loop_
_entity.id
_entity.type
_entity.pdbx_description
1 polymer ?
#
loop_
_entity_poly.entity_id
_entity_poly.type
_entity_poly.pdbx_seq_one_letter_code
_entity_poly.pdbx_strand_id
1 'polypeptide(L)'
;MAVITIYHNPSCSKSRGALEILCERGVEVEVHEYLERPPKRADLEYALARLPDTPAELVRKDKRFKELGLDANDYVSADSVIDLLIEHPELMQRPIVIRGDRAIIARPSEKVAELIEDRL
;
A
#
# COMPACT_ATOMS: atom_id res chain seq x y z
N MET A 1 -8.40 -4.07 19.81
CA MET A 1 -7.21 -3.64 19.03
C MET A 1 -7.63 -3.62 17.57
N ALA A 2 -7.29 -2.59 16.81
CA ALA A 2 -7.57 -2.61 15.37
C ALA A 2 -6.61 -3.59 14.69
N VAL A 3 -7.15 -4.51 13.90
CA VAL A 3 -6.37 -5.44 13.05
C VAL A 3 -5.55 -4.60 12.06
N ILE A 4 -4.29 -4.97 11.87
CA ILE A 4 -3.41 -4.30 10.89
C ILE A 4 -3.44 -5.11 9.60
N THR A 5 -3.78 -4.48 8.48
CA THR A 5 -3.70 -5.13 7.17
C THR A 5 -2.45 -4.65 6.44
N ILE A 6 -1.67 -5.57 5.88
CA ILE A 6 -0.52 -5.25 5.03
C ILE A 6 -0.73 -5.80 3.62
N TYR A 7 -0.69 -4.90 2.64
CA TYR A 7 -0.61 -5.27 1.23
C TYR A 7 0.84 -5.64 0.91
N HIS A 8 1.07 -6.95 0.85
CA HIS A 8 2.39 -7.55 0.88
C HIS A 8 2.82 -8.08 -0.49
N ASN A 9 4.12 -7.97 -0.79
CA ASN A 9 4.77 -8.70 -1.87
C ASN A 9 6.02 -9.40 -1.31
N PRO A 10 6.03 -10.75 -1.24
CA PRO A 10 7.14 -11.53 -0.69
C PRO A 10 8.49 -11.26 -1.37
N SER A 11 8.48 -10.93 -2.66
CA SER A 11 9.69 -10.63 -3.43
C SER A 11 10.27 -9.24 -3.15
N CYS A 12 9.62 -8.41 -2.33
CA CYS A 12 10.04 -7.05 -2.03
C CYS A 12 10.67 -6.93 -0.63
N SER A 13 11.95 -6.59 -0.55
CA SER A 13 12.67 -6.47 0.73
C SER A 13 12.05 -5.47 1.70
N LYS A 14 11.50 -4.35 1.21
CA LYS A 14 10.80 -3.38 2.07
C LYS A 14 9.46 -3.91 2.60
N SER A 15 8.78 -4.73 1.80
CA SER A 15 7.55 -5.42 2.21
C SER A 15 7.80 -6.48 3.28
N ARG A 16 8.88 -7.26 3.12
CA ARG A 16 9.32 -8.23 4.13
C ARG A 16 9.76 -7.56 5.42
N GLY A 17 10.57 -6.50 5.33
CA GLY A 17 11.01 -5.75 6.52
C GLY A 17 9.85 -5.13 7.31
N ALA A 18 8.85 -4.55 6.64
CA ALA A 18 7.69 -4.01 7.35
C ALA A 18 6.86 -5.11 8.05
N LEU A 19 6.67 -6.27 7.39
CA LEU A 19 5.98 -7.42 8.00
C LEU A 19 6.75 -7.96 9.21
N GLU A 20 8.08 -8.07 9.10
CA GLU A 20 8.95 -8.50 10.20
C GLU A 20 8.83 -7.57 11.42
N ILE A 21 8.91 -6.24 11.21
CA ILE A 21 8.74 -5.25 12.29
C ILE A 21 7.37 -5.39 12.97
N LEU A 22 6.30 -5.60 12.20
CA LEU A 22 4.96 -5.82 12.76
C LEU A 22 4.93 -7.10 13.61
N CYS A 23 5.49 -8.21 13.11
CA CYS A 23 5.55 -9.47 13.83
C CYS A 23 6.39 -9.36 15.12
N GLU A 24 7.55 -8.71 15.08
CA GLU A 24 8.42 -8.47 16.25
C GLU A 24 7.72 -7.67 17.35
N ARG A 25 6.80 -6.80 16.96
CA ARG A 25 6.02 -5.96 17.89
C ARG A 25 4.79 -6.68 18.44
N GLY A 26 4.55 -7.94 18.04
CA GLY A 26 3.48 -8.79 18.56
C GLY A 26 2.08 -8.31 18.19
N VAL A 27 1.93 -7.53 17.12
CA VAL A 27 0.62 -7.08 16.64
C VAL A 27 0.00 -8.11 15.71
N GLU A 28 -1.33 -8.20 15.73
CA GLU A 28 -2.07 -9.06 14.82
C GLU A 28 -2.11 -8.43 13.42
N VAL A 29 -1.61 -9.17 12.42
CA VAL A 29 -1.47 -8.70 11.05
C VAL A 29 -2.21 -9.61 10.08
N GLU A 30 -3.10 -9.03 9.29
CA GLU A 30 -3.68 -9.66 8.11
C GLU A 30 -2.79 -9.39 6.90
N VAL A 31 -2.21 -10.45 6.34
CA VAL A 31 -1.34 -10.37 5.16
C VAL A 31 -2.16 -10.56 3.90
N HIS A 32 -2.17 -9.52 3.06
CA HIS A 32 -2.86 -9.52 1.78
C HIS A 32 -1.86 -9.46 0.62
N GLU A 33 -1.62 -10.61 -0.03
CA GLU A 33 -0.75 -10.71 -1.21
C GLU A 33 -1.45 -10.14 -2.45
N TYR A 34 -1.31 -8.83 -2.64
CA TYR A 34 -2.10 -8.05 -3.60
C TYR A 34 -1.87 -8.41 -5.08
N LEU A 35 -0.76 -9.09 -5.40
CA LEU A 35 -0.51 -9.57 -6.76
C LEU A 35 -1.26 -10.86 -7.06
N GLU A 36 -1.45 -11.72 -6.06
CA GLU A 36 -2.20 -12.96 -6.20
C GLU A 36 -3.70 -12.71 -6.05
N ARG A 37 -4.06 -11.78 -5.16
CA ARG A 37 -5.43 -11.37 -4.88
C ARG A 37 -5.49 -9.84 -5.02
N PRO A 38 -5.74 -9.30 -6.22
CA PRO A 38 -5.85 -7.86 -6.41
C PRO A 38 -6.93 -7.24 -5.53
N PRO A 39 -6.67 -6.06 -4.93
CA PRO A 39 -7.67 -5.35 -4.15
C PRO A 39 -8.82 -4.89 -5.04
N LYS A 40 -10.02 -4.82 -4.47
CA LYS A 40 -11.17 -4.24 -5.18
C LYS A 40 -11.11 -2.72 -5.12
N ARG A 41 -11.88 -2.07 -5.99
CA ARG A 41 -12.10 -0.61 -5.97
C ARG A 41 -12.36 -0.07 -4.55
N ALA A 42 -13.28 -0.69 -3.81
CA ALA A 42 -13.62 -0.27 -2.46
C ALA A 42 -12.43 -0.36 -1.48
N ASP A 43 -11.54 -1.33 -1.64
CA ASP A 43 -10.35 -1.50 -0.78
C ASP A 43 -9.32 -0.39 -1.08
N LEU A 44 -9.16 -0.03 -2.35
CA LEU A 44 -8.29 1.06 -2.78
C LEU A 44 -8.83 2.43 -2.38
N GLU A 45 -10.15 2.67 -2.52
CA GLU A 45 -10.82 3.86 -2.00
C GLU A 45 -10.63 3.98 -0.49
N TYR A 46 -10.77 2.87 0.23
CA TYR A 46 -10.55 2.81 1.67
C TYR A 46 -9.11 3.18 2.05
N ALA A 47 -8.12 2.66 1.32
CA ALA A 47 -6.71 2.95 1.53
C ALA A 47 -6.38 4.42 1.23
N LEU A 48 -6.81 4.93 0.08
CA LEU A 48 -6.54 6.31 -0.36
C LEU A 48 -7.15 7.35 0.58
N ALA A 49 -8.36 7.10 1.10
CA ALA A 49 -9.00 8.00 2.06
C ALA A 49 -8.25 8.13 3.40
N ARG A 50 -7.33 7.21 3.69
CA ARG A 50 -6.57 7.10 4.96
C ARG A 50 -5.08 7.35 4.79
N LEU A 51 -4.62 7.45 3.54
CA LEU A 51 -3.26 7.82 3.22
C LEU A 51 -3.11 9.34 3.42
N PRO A 52 -2.08 9.80 4.14
CA PRO A 52 -1.78 11.22 4.24
C PRO A 52 -1.19 11.78 2.93
N ASP A 53 -0.69 10.91 2.06
CA ASP A 53 -0.07 11.24 0.79
C ASP A 53 -1.08 11.47 -0.34
N THR A 54 -0.65 12.10 -1.43
CA THR A 54 -1.51 12.25 -2.62
C THR A 54 -1.79 10.88 -3.26
N PRO A 55 -2.94 10.69 -3.95
CA PRO A 55 -3.25 9.42 -4.60
C PRO A 55 -2.17 8.92 -5.56
N ALA A 56 -1.50 9.84 -6.26
CA ALA A 56 -0.41 9.54 -7.17
C ALA A 56 0.77 8.84 -6.48
N GLU A 57 0.97 9.03 -5.18
CA GLU A 57 2.03 8.36 -4.42
C GLU A 57 1.78 6.86 -4.30
N LEU A 58 0.53 6.40 -4.42
CA LEU A 58 0.17 4.98 -4.44
C LEU A 58 0.65 4.27 -5.71
N VAL A 59 0.96 5.02 -6.76
CA VAL A 59 1.42 4.49 -8.04
C VAL A 59 2.95 4.43 -8.09
N ARG A 60 3.46 3.23 -8.35
CA ARG A 60 4.87 2.91 -8.48
C ARG A 60 5.35 3.20 -9.90
N LYS A 61 6.23 4.19 -10.02
CA LYS A 61 6.79 4.68 -11.29
C LYS A 61 8.07 3.93 -11.67
N ASP A 62 7.99 2.62 -11.85
CA ASP A 62 9.13 1.77 -12.20
C ASP A 62 9.24 1.49 -13.72
N LYS A 63 10.00 0.46 -14.11
CA LYS A 63 10.14 0.08 -15.52
C LYS A 63 8.80 -0.29 -16.16
N ARG A 64 7.90 -0.96 -15.45
CA ARG A 64 6.58 -1.35 -15.99
C ARG A 64 5.72 -0.14 -16.26
N PHE A 65 5.76 0.85 -15.37
CA PHE A 65 5.09 2.13 -15.58
C PHE A 65 5.48 2.76 -16.94
N LYS A 66 6.79 2.75 -17.26
CA LYS A 66 7.30 3.29 -18.54
C LYS A 66 6.92 2.44 -19.75
N GLU A 67 6.92 1.12 -19.61
CA GLU A 67 6.58 0.19 -20.69
C GLU A 67 5.10 0.25 -21.07
N LEU A 68 4.23 0.63 -20.13
CA LEU A 68 2.81 0.85 -20.39
C LEU A 68 2.51 2.18 -21.10
N GLY A 69 3.52 3.05 -21.26
CA GLY A 69 3.35 4.33 -21.96
C GLY A 69 2.43 5.32 -21.23
N LEU A 70 2.29 5.19 -19.91
CA LEU A 70 1.41 6.01 -19.09
C LEU A 70 1.93 7.44 -18.98
N ASP A 71 1.02 8.40 -19.13
CA ASP A 71 1.25 9.83 -18.99
C ASP A 71 0.99 10.30 -17.56
N ALA A 72 1.57 11.45 -17.20
CA ALA A 72 1.35 12.07 -15.88
C ALA A 72 -0.13 12.37 -15.58
N ASN A 73 -0.98 12.45 -16.61
CA ASN A 73 -2.41 12.72 -16.49
C ASN A 73 -3.23 11.48 -16.12
N ASP A 74 -2.69 10.26 -16.30
CA ASP A 74 -3.44 9.01 -16.09
C ASP A 74 -3.65 8.67 -14.61
N TYR A 75 -2.98 9.37 -13.69
CA TYR A 75 -2.97 9.04 -12.26
C TYR A 75 -3.04 10.29 -11.35
N VAL A 76 -3.76 11.32 -11.80
CA VAL A 76 -3.89 12.60 -11.07
C VAL A 76 -5.00 12.56 -10.01
N SER A 77 -6.10 11.88 -10.31
CA SER A 77 -7.26 11.78 -9.41
C SER A 77 -7.27 10.45 -8.67
N ALA A 78 -7.97 10.39 -7.52
CA ALA A 78 -8.15 9.14 -6.78
C ALA A 78 -8.81 8.06 -7.66
N ASP A 79 -9.88 8.39 -8.38
CA ASP A 79 -10.55 7.47 -9.31
C ASP A 79 -9.61 6.95 -10.40
N SER A 80 -8.84 7.84 -11.05
CA SER A 80 -7.90 7.43 -12.10
C SER A 80 -6.80 6.52 -11.55
N VAL A 81 -6.30 6.81 -10.34
CA VAL A 81 -5.34 5.93 -9.65
C VAL A 81 -5.96 4.57 -9.35
N ILE A 82 -7.21 4.53 -8.87
CA ILE A 82 -7.90 3.29 -8.55
C ILE A 82 -8.09 2.45 -9.82
N ASP A 83 -8.59 3.03 -10.90
CA ASP A 83 -8.77 2.33 -12.18
C ASP A 83 -7.43 1.78 -12.69
N LEU A 84 -6.38 2.59 -12.65
CA LEU A 84 -5.04 2.18 -13.04
C LEU A 84 -4.53 0.99 -12.21
N LEU A 85 -4.75 0.99 -10.90
CA LEU A 85 -4.27 -0.06 -10.01
C LEU A 85 -5.13 -1.34 -10.05
N ILE A 86 -6.39 -1.24 -10.47
CA ILE A 86 -7.23 -2.40 -10.76
C ILE A 86 -6.77 -3.08 -12.04
N GLU A 87 -6.46 -2.30 -13.09
CA GLU A 87 -5.98 -2.82 -14.37
C GLU A 87 -4.54 -3.34 -14.26
N HIS A 88 -3.70 -2.64 -13.50
CA HIS A 88 -2.28 -2.95 -13.32
C HIS A 88 -1.88 -2.99 -11.83
N PRO A 89 -2.28 -4.04 -11.08
CA PRO A 89 -1.96 -4.17 -9.66
C PRO A 89 -0.46 -4.07 -9.37
N GLU A 90 0.42 -4.49 -10.28
CA GLU A 90 1.87 -4.42 -10.14
C GLU A 90 2.42 -2.99 -9.99
N LEU A 91 1.66 -2.00 -10.46
CA LEU A 91 1.96 -0.58 -10.27
C LEU A 91 1.61 -0.10 -8.88
N MET A 92 0.97 -0.89 -8.02
CA MET A 92 0.71 -0.46 -6.65
C MET A 92 2.02 -0.38 -5.85
N GLN A 93 2.18 0.71 -5.09
CA GLN A 93 3.23 0.79 -4.09
C GLN A 93 3.11 -0.32 -3.05
N ARG A 94 4.25 -0.69 -2.48
CA ARG A 94 4.29 -1.68 -1.41
C ARG A 94 5.45 -1.42 -0.44
N PRO A 95 5.31 -1.84 0.81
CA PRO A 95 4.06 -2.28 1.45
C PRO A 95 3.13 -1.08 1.71
N ILE A 96 1.83 -1.28 1.53
CA ILE A 96 0.81 -0.40 2.11
C ILE A 96 0.35 -1.07 3.40
N VAL A 97 0.35 -0.33 4.50
CA VAL A 97 -0.08 -0.84 5.79
C VAL A 97 -1.25 0.01 6.26
N ILE A 98 -2.30 -0.65 6.75
CA ILE A 98 -3.54 -0.03 7.20
C ILE A 98 -3.81 -0.46 8.64
N ARG A 99 -4.13 0.49 9.52
CA ARG A 99 -4.56 0.26 10.90
C ARG A 99 -5.75 1.18 11.18
N GLY A 100 -6.96 0.62 11.24
CA GLY A 100 -8.17 1.40 11.49
C GLY A 100 -8.40 2.49 10.42
N ASP A 101 -8.35 3.75 10.84
CA ASP A 101 -8.55 4.95 10.02
C ASP A 101 -7.25 5.53 9.44
N ARG A 102 -6.12 4.84 9.59
CA ARG A 102 -4.82 5.31 9.09
C ARG A 102 -4.21 4.30 8.12
N ALA A 103 -3.60 4.82 7.06
CA ALA A 103 -2.82 4.04 6.10
C ALA A 103 -1.48 4.73 5.83
N ILE A 104 -0.44 3.95 5.56
CA ILE A 104 0.87 4.47 5.15
C ILE A 104 1.47 3.65 4.03
N ILE A 105 2.33 4.28 3.23
CA ILE A 105 3.28 3.59 2.37
C ILE A 105 4.58 3.41 3.17
N ALA A 106 4.84 2.18 3.65
CA ALA A 106 5.99 1.89 4.52
C ALA A 106 7.29 1.75 3.72
N ARG A 107 7.73 2.89 3.17
CA ARG A 107 8.99 3.06 2.44
C ARG A 107 9.74 4.26 3.04
N PRO A 108 10.78 4.04 3.86
CA PRO A 108 11.39 2.75 4.19
C PRO A 108 10.52 1.92 5.18
N SER A 109 10.89 0.64 5.40
CA SER A 109 10.11 -0.37 6.15
C SER A 109 9.74 0.09 7.57
N GLU A 110 10.63 0.85 8.19
CA GLU A 110 10.57 1.31 9.58
C GLU A 110 9.44 2.31 9.80
N LYS A 111 8.93 2.95 8.73
CA LYS A 111 7.74 3.82 8.81
C LYS A 111 6.52 3.11 9.39
N VAL A 112 6.46 1.77 9.34
CA VAL A 112 5.39 1.01 9.98
C VAL A 112 5.28 1.24 11.49
N ALA A 113 6.38 1.67 12.13
CA ALA A 113 6.38 2.10 13.53
C ALA A 113 5.37 3.23 13.80
N GLU A 114 5.20 4.16 12.85
CA GLU A 114 4.27 5.30 12.97
C GLU A 114 2.81 4.85 13.12
N LEU A 115 2.47 3.65 12.63
CA LEU A 115 1.13 3.09 12.79
C LEU A 115 0.95 2.36 14.12
N ILE A 116 2.00 1.84 14.74
CA ILE A 116 1.89 0.98 15.94
C ILE A 116 2.30 1.68 17.24
N GLU A 117 3.11 2.73 17.17
CA GLU A 117 3.59 3.48 18.33
C GLU A 117 2.57 4.52 18.83
N ASP A 118 1.58 4.87 18.01
CA ASP A 118 0.42 5.63 18.46
C ASP A 118 -0.42 4.76 19.42
N ARG A 119 -0.21 5.00 20.72
CA ARG A 119 -1.07 4.58 21.81
C ARG A 119 -2.29 5.49 21.81
N LEU A 120 -3.39 5.02 21.22
CA LEU A 120 -4.73 5.41 21.69
C LEU A 120 -5.02 4.71 23.03
#